data_AF-A0A4Y2WRK8-F1
#
_entry.id   AF-A0A4Y2WRK8-F1
#
_cell.length_a   1.000
_cell.length_b   1.000
_cell.length_c   1.000
_cell.angle_alpha   90.00
_cell.angle_beta   90.00
_cell.angle_gamma   90.00
#
_symmetry.space_group_name_H-M   'P 1'
#
loop_
_entity.id
_entity.type
_entity.pdbx_description
1 polymer ?
#
loop_
_entity_poly.entity_id
_entity_poly.type
_entity_poly.pdbx_seq_one_letter_code
_entity_poly.pdbx_strand_id
1 'polypeptide(L)'
;ASEAICTFKYHTAPITSVEWHPTDHSVFAASGSDDLVTQWDLAVERDDAEQDQPLKDLPPQLLFIHQGQKEVKELHWHKQMPGVLVSTAQTGLNVFRTISI
;
A
#
# COMPACT_ATOMS: atom_id res chain seq x y z
N ALA A 1 28.35 -3.28 4.78
CA ALA A 1 27.09 -2.50 4.70
C ALA A 1 25.95 -3.51 4.67
N SER A 2 24.88 -3.29 5.43
CA SER A 2 23.68 -4.12 5.32
C SER A 2 22.98 -3.82 4.00
N GLU A 3 22.77 -4.83 3.17
CA GLU A 3 22.00 -4.72 1.93
C GLU A 3 20.50 -4.82 2.24
N ALA A 4 19.66 -4.13 1.47
CA ALA A 4 18.20 -4.23 1.62
C ALA A 4 17.73 -5.62 1.17
N ILE A 5 16.87 -6.26 1.96
CA ILE A 5 16.31 -7.60 1.64
C ILE A 5 15.32 -7.52 0.47
N CYS A 6 14.57 -6.42 0.38
CA CYS A 6 13.60 -6.18 -0.69
C CYS A 6 13.46 -4.67 -0.95
N THR A 7 13.06 -4.28 -2.16
CA THR A 7 12.77 -2.89 -2.54
C THR A 7 11.43 -2.82 -3.28
N PHE A 8 10.43 -2.18 -2.67
CA PHE A 8 9.11 -1.96 -3.26
C PHE A 8 9.10 -0.64 -4.02
N LYS A 9 9.09 -0.70 -5.36
CA LYS A 9 9.16 0.49 -6.23
C LYS A 9 7.79 0.79 -6.82
N TYR A 10 7.17 1.87 -6.37
CA TYR A 10 5.96 2.41 -6.99
C TYR A 10 5.77 3.89 -6.66
N HIS A 11 5.87 4.27 -5.38
CA HIS A 11 5.77 5.67 -4.98
C HIS A 11 6.83 6.52 -5.68
N THR A 12 6.43 7.71 -6.10
CA THR A 12 7.25 8.65 -6.90
C THR A 12 7.74 9.85 -6.10
N ALA A 13 7.33 9.95 -4.83
CA ALA A 13 7.72 10.98 -3.88
C ALA A 13 8.04 10.35 -2.51
N PRO A 14 8.58 11.10 -1.54
CA PRO A 14 8.92 10.58 -0.23
C PRO A 14 7.74 9.89 0.47
N ILE A 15 8.03 8.71 1.04
CA ILE A 15 7.12 7.98 1.91
C ILE A 15 6.89 8.76 3.20
N THR A 16 5.63 8.91 3.60
CA THR A 16 5.22 9.66 4.80
C THR A 16 4.82 8.75 5.96
N SER A 17 4.27 7.58 5.67
CA SER A 17 3.93 6.56 6.68
C SER A 17 4.04 5.15 6.11
N VAL A 18 4.36 4.18 6.96
CA VAL A 18 4.36 2.73 6.67
C VAL A 18 3.81 2.00 7.88
N GLU A 19 2.85 1.10 7.68
CA GLU A 19 2.31 0.27 8.75
C GLU A 19 2.03 -1.17 8.29
N TRP A 20 2.55 -2.14 9.05
CA TRP A 20 2.25 -3.55 8.87
C TRP A 20 0.84 -3.88 9.35
N HIS A 21 0.16 -4.77 8.64
CA HIS A 21 -1.17 -5.24 9.04
C HIS A 21 -1.09 -5.92 10.42
N PRO A 22 -2.05 -5.67 11.34
CA PRO A 22 -1.93 -6.06 12.74
C PRO A 22 -1.92 -7.58 12.99
N THR A 23 -2.40 -8.37 12.04
CA THR A 23 -2.47 -9.84 12.17
C THR A 23 -1.92 -10.60 10.97
N ASP A 24 -1.62 -9.92 9.86
CA ASP A 24 -1.10 -10.55 8.65
C ASP A 24 0.30 -10.01 8.39
N HIS A 25 1.30 -10.85 8.57
CA HIS A 25 2.69 -10.42 8.60
C HIS A 25 3.28 -10.28 7.19
N SER A 26 2.60 -10.73 6.13
CA SER A 26 3.03 -10.47 4.76
C SER A 26 2.51 -9.14 4.23
N VAL A 27 1.58 -8.49 4.93
CA VAL A 27 0.86 -7.33 4.43
C VAL A 27 1.33 -6.04 5.11
N PHE A 28 1.55 -5.00 4.31
CA PHE A 28 1.73 -3.63 4.82
C PHE A 28 1.05 -2.59 3.92
N ALA A 29 0.83 -1.40 4.49
CA ALA A 29 0.41 -0.23 3.74
C ALA A 29 1.45 0.89 3.85
N ALA A 30 1.55 1.71 2.81
CA ALA A 30 2.44 2.87 2.76
C ALA A 30 1.69 4.09 2.19
N SER A 31 1.99 5.28 2.71
CA SER A 31 1.53 6.55 2.13
C SER A 31 2.72 7.36 1.63
N GLY A 32 2.49 8.16 0.60
CA GLY A 32 3.52 9.02 0.02
C GLY A 32 3.07 10.46 -0.15
N SER A 33 4.06 11.35 -0.31
CA SER A 33 3.85 12.75 -0.71
C SER A 33 3.41 12.88 -2.17
N ASP A 34 3.22 11.76 -2.88
CA ASP A 34 2.62 11.66 -4.21
C ASP A 34 1.09 11.50 -4.15
N ASP A 35 0.49 11.73 -2.98
CA ASP A 35 -0.95 11.67 -2.72
C ASP A 35 -1.57 10.27 -2.77
N LEU A 36 -0.72 9.24 -2.67
CA LEU A 36 -1.14 7.85 -2.76
C LEU A 36 -1.08 7.18 -1.39
N VAL A 37 -2.04 6.27 -1.14
CA VAL A 37 -1.91 5.21 -0.13
C VAL A 37 -1.91 3.88 -0.86
N THR A 38 -0.89 3.05 -0.63
CA THR A 38 -0.72 1.76 -1.30
C THR A 38 -0.79 0.62 -0.29
N GLN A 39 -1.31 -0.53 -0.72
CA GLN A 39 -1.35 -1.77 0.05
C GLN A 39 -0.52 -2.82 -0.67
N TRP A 40 0.27 -3.55 0.09
CA TRP A 40 1.24 -4.50 -0.40
C TRP A 40 1.12 -5.84 0.30
N ASP A 41 1.35 -6.92 -0.42
CA ASP A 41 1.48 -8.27 0.14
C ASP A 41 2.72 -8.97 -0.41
N LEU A 42 3.62 -9.32 0.51
CA LEU A 42 4.89 -10.01 0.22
C LEU A 42 4.69 -11.47 -0.20
N ALA A 43 3.54 -12.07 0.12
CA ALA A 43 3.25 -13.45 -0.25
C ALA A 43 2.80 -13.60 -1.71
N VAL A 44 2.52 -12.49 -2.40
CA VAL A 44 2.05 -12.51 -3.79
C VAL A 44 3.22 -12.61 -4.76
N GLU A 45 3.13 -13.62 -5.63
CA GLU A 45 4.02 -13.85 -6.76
C GLU A 45 3.26 -13.60 -8.09
N ARG A 46 3.99 -13.20 -9.13
CA ARG A 46 3.42 -13.08 -10.48
C ARG A 46 3.05 -14.46 -11.00
N ASP A 47 1.83 -14.63 -11.50
CA ASP A 47 1.50 -15.76 -12.35
C ASP A 47 2.04 -15.48 -13.76
N ASP A 48 2.94 -16.34 -14.25
CA ASP A 48 3.55 -16.23 -15.58
C ASP A 48 2.50 -16.31 -16.71
N ALA A 49 1.28 -16.77 -16.43
CA ALA A 49 0.18 -16.84 -17.40
C ALA A 49 -0.50 -15.48 -17.69
N GLU A 50 -0.22 -14.41 -16.93
CA GLU A 50 -0.94 -13.13 -17.01
C GLU A 50 -0.20 -11.99 -17.75
N GLN A 51 0.83 -12.33 -18.52
CA GLN A 51 1.79 -11.37 -19.12
C GLN A 51 1.19 -10.32 -20.09
N ASP A 52 0.00 -10.53 -20.65
CA ASP A 52 -0.65 -9.61 -21.60
C ASP A 52 -1.62 -8.59 -20.95
N GLN A 53 -1.66 -8.52 -19.62
CA GLN A 53 -2.58 -7.62 -18.93
C GLN A 53 -1.99 -6.21 -18.71
N PRO A 54 -2.85 -5.17 -18.61
CA PRO A 54 -2.43 -3.79 -18.32
C PRO A 54 -1.67 -3.61 -17.00
N LEU A 55 -1.60 -4.65 -16.16
CA LEU A 55 -0.94 -4.65 -14.86
C LEU A 55 0.54 -5.06 -14.92
N LYS A 56 1.08 -5.43 -16.10
CA LYS A 56 2.47 -5.90 -16.24
C LYS A 56 3.54 -4.93 -15.70
N ASP A 57 3.24 -3.64 -15.75
CA ASP A 57 4.15 -2.56 -15.32
C ASP A 57 4.08 -2.31 -13.81
N LEU A 58 3.11 -2.92 -13.10
CA LEU A 58 2.98 -2.83 -11.66
C LEU A 58 3.69 -3.99 -10.96
N PRO A 59 4.30 -3.77 -9.78
CA PRO A 59 4.82 -4.86 -8.98
C PRO A 59 3.72 -5.87 -8.61
N PRO A 60 3.99 -7.19 -8.64
CA PRO A 60 3.01 -8.21 -8.24
C PRO A 60 2.45 -7.97 -6.84
N GLN A 61 3.31 -7.52 -5.94
CA GLN A 61 2.98 -7.33 -4.53
C GLN A 61 2.06 -6.13 -4.30
N LEU A 62 1.85 -5.25 -5.29
CA LEU A 62 1.02 -4.06 -5.15
C LEU A 62 -0.46 -4.44 -5.32
N LEU A 63 -1.16 -4.61 -4.20
CA LEU A 63 -2.55 -5.05 -4.16
C LEU A 63 -3.56 -3.94 -4.43
N PHE A 64 -3.25 -2.72 -3.98
CA PHE A 64 -4.19 -1.61 -4.07
C PHE A 64 -3.50 -0.25 -4.09
N ILE A 65 -4.10 0.69 -4.81
CA ILE A 65 -3.69 2.09 -4.88
C ILE A 65 -4.92 2.95 -4.56
N HIS A 66 -4.93 3.55 -3.39
CA HIS A 66 -5.95 4.51 -2.97
C HIS A 66 -5.53 5.94 -3.32
N GLN A 67 -6.47 6.72 -3.86
CA GLN A 67 -6.27 8.08 -4.35
C GLN A 67 -7.35 9.03 -3.82
N GLY A 68 -7.23 10.32 -4.12
CA GLY A 68 -8.27 11.32 -3.85
C GLY A 68 -8.05 12.17 -2.59
N GLN A 69 -6.91 12.02 -1.92
CA GLN A 69 -6.43 12.98 -0.91
C GLN A 69 -5.30 13.85 -1.48
N LYS A 70 -4.98 14.97 -0.82
CA LYS A 70 -3.77 15.77 -1.08
C LYS A 70 -2.93 15.92 0.17
N GLU A 71 -1.63 15.75 0.03
CA GLU A 71 -0.61 15.72 1.08
C GLU A 71 -0.93 14.69 2.18
N VAL A 72 -0.92 13.40 1.84
CA VAL A 72 -1.14 12.33 2.81
C VAL A 72 0.01 12.28 3.83
N LYS A 73 -0.32 12.31 5.12
CA LYS A 73 0.67 12.36 6.22
C LYS A 73 0.80 11.02 6.94
N GLU A 74 -0.31 10.42 7.35
CA GLU A 74 -0.30 9.20 8.15
C GLU A 74 -1.36 8.21 7.66
N LEU A 75 -1.15 6.93 7.96
CA LEU A 75 -2.10 5.85 7.76
C LEU A 75 -2.07 4.92 8.98
N HIS A 76 -3.20 4.29 9.28
CA HIS A 76 -3.34 3.29 10.35
C HIS A 76 -4.33 2.19 9.99
N TRP A 77 -4.02 0.94 10.36
CA TRP A 77 -4.96 -0.17 10.30
C TRP A 77 -5.95 -0.12 11.46
N HIS A 78 -7.23 -0.35 11.18
CA HIS A 78 -8.23 -0.45 12.22
C HIS A 78 -8.19 -1.83 12.90
N LYS A 79 -7.69 -1.90 14.13
CA LYS A 79 -7.45 -3.17 14.85
C LYS A 79 -8.68 -4.07 15.06
N GLN A 80 -9.89 -3.50 15.11
CA GLN A 80 -11.13 -4.27 15.32
C GLN A 80 -11.91 -4.53 14.01
N MET A 81 -11.47 -3.96 12.90
CA MET A 81 -12.15 -4.08 11.61
C MET A 81 -11.11 -4.46 10.54
N PRO A 82 -10.87 -5.76 10.33
CA PRO A 82 -9.91 -6.24 9.34
C PRO A 82 -10.15 -5.62 7.97
N GLY A 83 -9.08 -5.30 7.25
CA GLY A 83 -9.13 -4.68 5.92
C GLY A 83 -9.46 -3.18 5.91
N VAL A 84 -9.74 -2.54 7.05
CA VAL A 84 -10.01 -1.09 7.13
C VAL A 84 -8.73 -0.30 7.40
N LEU A 85 -8.48 0.69 6.55
CA LEU A 85 -7.45 1.70 6.70
C LEU A 85 -8.06 3.07 6.97
N VAL A 86 -7.36 3.85 7.80
CA VAL A 86 -7.62 5.26 8.04
C VAL A 86 -6.42 6.04 7.56
N SER A 87 -6.61 7.11 6.79
CA SER A 87 -5.53 8.00 6.35
C SER A 87 -5.84 9.46 6.63
N THR A 88 -4.81 10.20 7.05
CA THR A 88 -4.88 11.65 7.27
C THR A 88 -4.14 12.39 6.16
N ALA A 89 -4.70 13.52 5.74
CA ALA A 89 -4.13 14.36 4.70
C ALA A 89 -4.54 15.82 4.91
N GLN A 90 -3.92 16.75 4.17
CA GLN A 90 -4.33 18.16 4.21
C GLN A 90 -5.81 18.33 3.81
N THR A 91 -6.30 17.51 2.89
CA THR A 91 -7.71 17.54 2.43
C THR A 91 -8.68 16.82 3.35
N GLY A 92 -8.22 16.30 4.49
CA GLY A 92 -9.06 15.65 5.49
C GLY A 92 -8.73 14.18 5.73
N LEU A 93 -9.71 13.47 6.28
CA LEU A 93 -9.57 12.08 6.73
C LEU A 93 -10.39 11.14 5.84
N ASN A 94 -9.78 10.04 5.42
CA ASN A 94 -10.47 8.95 4.76
C ASN A 94 -10.51 7.71 5.65
N VAL A 95 -11.61 6.96 5.56
CA VAL A 95 -11.74 5.61 6.12
C VAL A 95 -12.23 4.72 4.99
N PHE A 96 -11.45 3.71 4.62
CA PHE A 96 -11.77 2.84 3.49
C PHE A 96 -11.40 1.39 3.79
N ARG A 97 -12.05 0.46 3.09
CA ARG A 97 -11.82 -0.98 3.18
C ARG A 97 -11.46 -1.52 1.80
N THR A 98 -10.38 -2.30 1.72
CA THR A 98 -10.00 -3.01 0.50
C THR A 98 -10.69 -4.37 0.42
N ILE A 99 -10.95 -4.89 -0.78
CA ILE A 99 -11.46 -6.27 -0.94
C ILE A 99 -10.34 -7.30 -0.79
N SER A 100 -9.10 -6.89 -1.10
CA SER A 100 -7.94 -7.77 -1.17
C SER A 100 -7.50 -8.34 0.18
N ILE A 101 -7.95 -7.76 1.31
CA ILE A 101 -7.51 -8.07 2.69
C ILE A 101 -8.68 -7.92 3.67
#